data_AF-A0AAY4AWS2-F1
#
_entry.id   AF-A0AAY4AWS2-F1
#
_cell.length_a   1.000
_cell.length_b   1.000
_cell.length_c   1.000
_cell.angle_alpha   90.00
_cell.angle_beta   90.00
_cell.angle_gamma   90.00
#
_symmetry.space_group_name_H-M   'P 1'
#
loop_
_entity.id
_entity.type
_entity.pdbx_description
1 polymer ?
#
loop_
_entity_poly.entity_id
_entity_poly.type
_entity_poly.pdbx_seq_one_letter_code
_entity_poly.pdbx_strand_id
1 'polypeptide(L)'
;CVSFPSRRFHQKRRGRLNIIGGYLYLDSSVGKNGTTPLASPDVQQQYLSSIQHLLGDGLCELITVVKRAVQDVLGGVSLKQVLSLQDLEEELSEVRRRVEQGHKALSWYMMPDEENALAAQACGLTEHDVTTIKLLNETRDMLESPDFSTVLDTCLSRAFSRFLDNVAEFFRAPEGDSGPSDTPGSLSHVSLPLAKIIPIVNGQIHSICSEIPSHFVQDLLMVEQVKDFAANVYETFSSPQELQK
;
A
#
# COMPACT_ATOMS: atom_id res chain seq x y z
N CYS A 1 -2.34 3.93 7.94
CA CYS A 1 -1.44 3.57 9.06
C CYS A 1 -1.80 2.30 9.81
N VAL A 2 -2.87 1.60 9.46
CA VAL A 2 -3.45 0.51 10.26
C VAL A 2 -2.67 -0.83 10.16
N SER A 3 -1.34 -0.78 10.21
CA SER A 3 -0.49 -1.95 10.40
C SER A 3 0.55 -1.53 11.44
N PHE A 4 0.65 -2.21 12.59
CA PHE A 4 1.75 -3.14 12.89
C PHE A 4 1.52 -3.82 14.25
N PRO A 5 2.18 -4.95 14.59
CA PRO A 5 2.63 -6.09 13.79
C PRO A 5 1.95 -7.39 14.26
N SER A 6 1.39 -8.17 13.35
CA SER A 6 1.41 -9.64 13.42
C SER A 6 0.87 -10.21 12.12
N ARG A 7 1.75 -10.86 11.36
CA ARG A 7 1.42 -11.81 10.28
C ARG A 7 0.59 -11.26 9.10
N ARG A 8 1.12 -10.37 8.24
CA ARG A 8 0.45 -10.06 6.96
C ARG A 8 1.42 -9.94 5.79
N PHE A 9 1.34 -10.92 4.89
CA PHE A 9 2.39 -11.27 3.92
C PHE A 9 1.98 -11.12 2.44
N HIS A 10 0.80 -10.60 2.08
CA HIS A 10 0.28 -10.83 0.71
C HIS A 10 0.43 -9.69 -0.31
N GLN A 11 0.19 -8.42 0.03
CA GLN A 11 0.17 -7.35 -0.99
C GLN A 11 1.56 -7.00 -1.53
N LYS A 12 2.57 -6.93 -0.65
CA LYS A 12 3.93 -6.46 -1.00
C LYS A 12 4.90 -7.53 -1.44
N ARG A 13 4.51 -8.80 -1.28
CA ARG A 13 5.26 -9.91 -1.85
C ARG A 13 5.16 -9.92 -3.38
N ARG A 14 4.08 -9.44 -4.02
CA ARG A 14 3.89 -9.63 -5.47
C ARG A 14 4.93 -8.95 -6.35
N GLY A 15 5.18 -7.64 -6.20
CA GLY A 15 6.20 -6.95 -7.01
C GLY A 15 7.60 -7.58 -6.84
N ARG A 16 8.01 -7.81 -5.60
CA ARG A 16 9.30 -8.43 -5.26
C ARG A 16 9.40 -9.90 -5.67
N LEU A 17 8.30 -10.65 -5.60
CA LEU A 17 8.20 -12.02 -6.12
C LEU A 17 8.19 -12.06 -7.65
N ASN A 18 7.73 -11.00 -8.33
CA ASN A 18 7.77 -10.94 -9.79
C ASN A 18 9.18 -10.62 -10.29
N ILE A 19 9.92 -9.74 -9.59
CA ILE A 19 11.35 -9.51 -9.87
C ILE A 19 12.14 -10.80 -9.65
N ILE A 20 12.05 -11.40 -8.45
CA ILE A 20 12.70 -12.70 -8.17
C ILE A 20 12.21 -13.78 -9.12
N GLY A 21 10.91 -13.81 -9.45
CA GLY A 21 10.31 -14.77 -10.36
C GLY A 21 10.90 -14.68 -11.77
N GLY A 22 11.16 -13.46 -12.27
CA GLY A 22 11.83 -13.25 -13.54
C GLY A 22 13.27 -13.75 -13.53
N TYR A 23 14.03 -13.44 -12.47
CA TYR A 23 15.41 -13.94 -12.31
C TYR A 23 15.47 -15.48 -12.16
N LEU A 24 14.53 -16.09 -11.43
CA LEU A 24 14.41 -17.54 -11.33
C LEU A 24 14.07 -18.18 -12.68
N TYR A 25 13.24 -17.52 -13.50
CA TYR A 25 12.94 -17.95 -14.86
C TYR A 25 14.20 -17.91 -15.74
N LEU A 26 14.99 -16.84 -15.65
CA LEU A 26 16.28 -16.75 -16.33
C LEU A 26 17.26 -17.85 -15.86
N ASP A 27 17.39 -18.09 -14.56
CA ASP A 27 18.22 -19.18 -14.04
C ASP A 27 17.79 -20.56 -14.54
N SER A 28 16.48 -20.80 -14.64
CA SER A 28 15.94 -22.06 -15.16
C SER A 28 16.16 -22.26 -16.67
N SER A 29 16.19 -21.15 -17.44
CA SER A 29 16.42 -21.18 -18.88
C SER A 29 17.91 -21.21 -19.24
N VAL A 30 18.77 -20.58 -18.42
CA VAL A 30 20.24 -20.54 -18.56
C VAL A 30 20.93 -21.75 -17.91
N GLY A 31 20.26 -22.45 -16.99
CA GLY A 31 20.75 -23.63 -16.25
C GLY A 31 21.22 -24.83 -17.09
N LYS A 32 21.18 -24.74 -18.42
CA LYS A 32 21.83 -25.71 -19.33
C LYS A 32 23.33 -25.46 -19.52
N ASN A 33 23.88 -24.32 -19.09
CA ASN A 33 25.24 -23.88 -19.42
C ASN A 33 26.25 -23.88 -18.25
N GLY A 34 25.93 -24.47 -17.10
CA GLY A 34 26.88 -24.64 -15.99
C GLY A 34 27.27 -23.34 -15.23
N THR A 35 26.56 -22.24 -15.45
CA THR A 35 26.72 -21.00 -14.67
C THR A 35 26.05 -21.12 -13.30
N THR A 36 26.65 -20.50 -12.28
CA THR A 36 26.06 -20.38 -10.94
C THR A 36 24.74 -19.61 -11.03
N PRO A 37 23.67 -20.07 -10.34
CA PRO A 37 22.37 -19.40 -10.36
C PRO A 37 22.49 -17.98 -9.80
N LEU A 38 21.95 -16.99 -10.53
CA LEU A 38 21.93 -15.58 -10.13
C LEU A 38 21.10 -15.39 -8.85
N ALA A 39 19.98 -16.10 -8.71
CA ALA A 39 19.07 -16.00 -7.56
C ALA A 39 19.19 -17.23 -6.66
N SER A 40 20.34 -17.42 -6.03
CA SER A 40 20.53 -18.47 -5.01
C SER A 40 19.53 -18.30 -3.84
N PRO A 41 19.23 -19.37 -3.07
CA PRO A 41 18.33 -19.26 -1.91
C PRO A 41 18.73 -18.17 -0.92
N ASP A 42 20.04 -17.99 -0.72
CA ASP A 42 20.58 -16.95 0.18
C ASP A 42 20.30 -15.55 -0.37
N VAL A 43 20.51 -15.32 -1.67
CA VAL A 43 20.19 -14.05 -2.35
C VAL A 43 18.69 -13.77 -2.27
N GLN A 44 17.84 -14.77 -2.50
CA GLN A 44 16.38 -14.61 -2.40
C GLN A 44 15.96 -14.22 -0.98
N GLN A 45 16.49 -14.91 0.03
CA GLN A 45 16.17 -14.62 1.43
C GLN A 45 16.65 -13.22 1.83
N GLN A 46 17.87 -12.85 1.45
CA GLN A 46 18.45 -11.54 1.74
C GLN A 46 17.66 -10.42 1.06
N TYR A 47 17.36 -10.54 -0.23
CA TYR A 47 16.53 -9.57 -0.96
C TYR A 47 15.12 -9.44 -0.37
N LEU A 48 14.46 -10.57 -0.06
CA LEU A 48 13.11 -10.54 0.54
C LEU A 48 13.12 -9.91 1.94
N SER A 49 14.24 -10.00 2.68
CA SER A 49 14.35 -9.40 4.01
C SER A 49 14.27 -7.87 4.02
N SER A 50 14.55 -7.19 2.90
CA SER A 50 14.39 -5.73 2.76
C SER A 50 12.94 -5.25 2.97
N ILE A 51 11.97 -6.17 3.09
CA ILE A 51 10.58 -5.84 3.44
C ILE A 51 10.48 -5.27 4.86
N GLN A 52 11.47 -5.61 5.70
CA GLN A 52 11.59 -5.15 7.07
C GLN A 52 11.56 -3.62 7.17
N HIS A 53 12.08 -2.87 6.20
CA HIS A 53 12.01 -1.41 6.22
C HIS A 53 10.59 -0.88 6.23
N LEU A 54 9.75 -1.33 5.29
CA LEU A 54 8.33 -0.95 5.33
C LEU A 54 7.74 -1.34 6.66
N LEU A 55 8.03 -2.56 7.10
CA LEU A 55 7.45 -3.13 8.30
C LEU A 55 8.01 -2.50 9.59
N GLY A 56 9.10 -1.74 9.51
CA GLY A 56 9.72 -1.06 10.64
C GLY A 56 9.68 0.44 10.40
N ASP A 57 10.87 1.01 10.19
CA ASP A 57 11.10 2.45 10.15
C ASP A 57 10.23 3.17 9.11
N GLY A 58 10.07 2.60 7.91
CA GLY A 58 9.24 3.15 6.85
C GLY A 58 7.80 3.38 7.29
N LEU A 59 7.20 2.43 8.01
CA LEU A 59 5.83 2.62 8.50
C LEU A 59 5.75 3.48 9.75
N CYS A 60 6.72 3.41 10.67
CA CYS A 60 6.78 4.31 11.82
C CYS A 60 6.82 5.78 11.38
N GLU A 61 7.62 6.07 10.35
CA GLU A 61 7.69 7.39 9.72
C GLU A 61 6.38 7.75 9.02
N LEU A 62 5.78 6.83 8.24
CA LEU A 62 4.49 7.06 7.60
C LEU A 62 3.39 7.36 8.63
N ILE A 63 3.37 6.64 9.76
CA ILE A 63 2.46 6.91 10.89
C ILE A 63 2.64 8.34 11.39
N THR A 64 3.88 8.77 11.57
CA THR A 64 4.21 10.11 12.04
C THR A 64 3.73 11.19 11.07
N VAL A 65 3.96 11.00 9.77
CA VAL A 65 3.53 11.93 8.72
C VAL A 65 2.00 12.01 8.62
N VAL A 66 1.32 10.86 8.61
CA VAL A 66 -0.15 10.81 8.56
C VAL A 66 -0.75 11.42 9.83
N LYS A 67 -0.18 11.14 11.01
CA LYS A 67 -0.66 11.73 12.27
C LYS A 67 -0.56 13.26 12.25
N ARG A 68 0.53 13.80 11.71
CA ARG A 68 0.70 15.24 11.51
C ARG A 68 -0.36 15.79 10.55
N ALA A 69 -0.54 15.15 9.39
CA ALA A 69 -1.55 15.58 8.41
C ALA A 69 -2.98 15.57 8.99
N VAL A 70 -3.35 14.53 9.75
CA VAL A 70 -4.64 14.47 10.45
C VAL A 70 -4.77 15.59 11.49
N GLN A 71 -3.72 15.85 12.28
CA GLN A 71 -3.72 16.94 13.25
C GLN A 71 -3.88 18.32 12.59
N ASP A 72 -3.24 18.53 11.43
CA ASP A 72 -3.31 19.81 10.73
C ASP A 72 -4.65 20.05 10.03
N VAL A 73 -5.40 18.99 9.75
CA VAL A 73 -6.72 19.02 9.08
C VAL A 73 -7.84 19.05 10.12
N LEU A 74 -7.87 18.07 11.02
CA LEU A 74 -8.95 17.87 11.99
C LEU A 74 -8.66 18.42 13.39
N GLY A 75 -7.45 18.87 13.69
CA GLY A 75 -7.05 19.27 15.05
C GLY A 75 -7.76 20.52 15.58
N GLY A 76 -8.24 21.39 14.70
CA GLY A 76 -9.07 22.55 15.05
C GLY A 76 -10.57 22.28 15.05
N VAL A 77 -11.01 21.10 14.61
CA VAL A 77 -12.41 20.76 14.43
C VAL A 77 -13.03 20.36 15.77
N SER A 78 -14.17 20.98 16.11
CA SER A 78 -14.87 20.68 17.36
C SER A 78 -15.46 19.27 17.33
N LEU A 79 -15.35 18.53 18.44
CA LEU A 79 -16.00 17.22 18.59
C LEU A 79 -17.53 17.27 18.44
N LYS A 80 -18.13 18.46 18.62
CA LYS A 80 -19.57 18.69 18.43
C LYS A 80 -19.94 19.06 16.99
N GLN A 81 -18.96 19.40 16.15
CA GLN A 81 -19.21 19.74 14.75
C GLN A 81 -19.86 18.56 14.05
N VAL A 82 -20.94 18.85 13.34
CA VAL A 82 -21.72 17.88 12.58
C VAL A 82 -21.15 17.83 11.17
N LEU A 83 -20.76 16.64 10.74
CA LEU A 83 -20.19 16.38 9.42
C LEU A 83 -21.09 15.38 8.71
N SER A 84 -21.32 15.62 7.43
CA SER A 84 -21.92 14.66 6.51
C SER A 84 -20.87 13.66 5.99
N LEU A 85 -21.32 12.67 5.23
CA LEU A 85 -20.41 11.74 4.56
C LEU A 85 -19.53 12.46 3.53
N GLN A 86 -20.08 13.44 2.81
CA GLN A 86 -19.32 14.26 1.87
C GLN A 86 -18.26 15.10 2.58
N ASP A 87 -18.62 15.75 3.70
CA ASP A 87 -17.63 16.50 4.49
C ASP A 87 -16.49 15.58 4.95
N LEU A 88 -16.81 14.36 5.41
CA LEU A 88 -15.79 13.38 5.80
C LEU A 88 -14.88 12.96 4.63
N GLU A 89 -15.44 12.77 3.44
CA GLU A 89 -14.66 12.47 2.22
C GLU A 89 -13.71 13.61 1.85
N GLU A 90 -14.16 14.86 1.96
CA GLU A 90 -13.34 16.06 1.71
C GLU A 90 -12.17 16.15 2.71
N GLU A 91 -12.44 15.96 4.00
CA GLU A 91 -11.39 15.94 5.04
C GLU A 91 -10.36 14.82 4.81
N LEU A 92 -10.80 13.61 4.43
CA LEU A 92 -9.91 12.49 4.13
C LEU A 92 -9.07 12.73 2.87
N SER A 93 -9.68 13.35 1.85
CA SER A 93 -8.99 13.73 0.61
C SER A 93 -7.91 14.78 0.88
N GLU A 94 -8.18 15.74 1.75
CA GLU A 94 -7.20 16.75 2.17
C GLU A 94 -6.05 16.12 2.98
N VAL A 95 -6.34 15.19 3.91
CA VAL A 95 -5.30 14.42 4.61
C VAL A 95 -4.43 13.66 3.61
N ARG A 96 -5.05 12.96 2.65
CA ARG A 96 -4.35 12.20 1.61
C ARG A 96 -3.43 13.10 0.79
N ARG A 97 -3.94 14.24 0.30
CA ARG A 97 -3.18 15.21 -0.47
C ARG A 97 -1.94 15.69 0.30
N ARG A 98 -2.06 16.01 1.59
CA ARG A 98 -0.93 16.45 2.43
C ARG A 98 0.13 15.38 2.62
N VAL A 99 -0.26 14.11 2.72
CA VAL A 99 0.66 12.98 2.86
C VAL A 99 1.41 12.73 1.54
N GLU A 100 0.70 12.76 0.41
CA GLU A 100 1.26 12.52 -0.92
C GLU A 100 2.15 13.68 -1.42
N GLN A 101 1.85 14.92 -1.03
CA GLN A 101 2.67 16.10 -1.30
C GLN A 101 3.77 16.34 -0.24
N GLY A 102 3.98 15.37 0.65
CA GLY A 102 5.03 15.45 1.66
C GLY A 102 6.43 15.50 1.05
N HIS A 103 7.42 15.79 1.91
CA HIS A 103 8.82 15.90 1.50
C HIS A 103 9.42 14.58 0.96
N LYS A 104 8.82 13.44 1.29
CA LYS A 104 9.29 12.11 0.90
C LYS A 104 8.24 11.45 0.01
N ALA A 105 8.67 10.95 -1.15
CA ALA A 105 7.84 10.16 -2.03
C ALA A 105 7.32 8.89 -1.30
N LEU A 106 6.17 8.37 -1.72
CA LEU A 106 5.59 7.19 -1.09
C LEU A 106 6.51 5.95 -1.18
N SER A 107 7.34 5.87 -2.22
CA SER A 107 8.36 4.83 -2.43
C SER A 107 9.38 4.77 -1.28
N TRP A 108 9.71 5.91 -0.65
CA TRP A 108 10.66 5.98 0.47
C TRP A 108 10.20 5.19 1.70
N TYR A 109 8.89 5.15 1.97
CA TYR A 109 8.35 4.31 3.04
C TYR A 109 8.36 2.81 2.69
N MET A 110 8.61 2.47 1.42
CA MET A 110 8.55 1.11 0.93
C MET A 110 9.91 0.41 0.87
N MET A 111 10.99 1.17 0.69
CA MET A 111 12.35 0.68 0.59
C MET A 111 13.33 1.72 1.16
N PRO A 112 14.43 1.30 1.81
CA PRO A 112 15.47 2.21 2.26
C PRO A 112 16.12 2.97 1.10
N ASP A 113 16.60 4.17 1.40
CA ASP A 113 17.39 4.97 0.48
C ASP A 113 18.69 4.23 0.09
N GLU A 114 19.20 4.48 -1.12
CA GLU A 114 20.48 3.95 -1.56
C GLU A 114 21.65 4.46 -0.72
N GLU A 115 21.54 5.70 -0.22
CA GLU A 115 22.54 6.34 0.62
C GLU A 115 22.64 5.71 2.03
N ASN A 116 21.64 4.92 2.43
CA ASN A 116 21.65 4.25 3.73
C ASN A 116 22.67 3.11 3.75
N ALA A 117 23.26 2.85 4.93
CA ALA A 117 24.17 1.72 5.13
C ALA A 117 23.53 0.39 4.67
N LEU A 118 24.31 -0.45 3.98
CA LEU A 118 23.82 -1.72 3.40
C LEU A 118 23.10 -2.60 4.43
N ALA A 119 23.61 -2.68 5.66
CA ALA A 119 23.00 -3.45 6.73
C ALA A 119 21.57 -2.97 7.12
N ALA A 120 21.20 -1.73 6.80
CA ALA A 120 19.84 -1.21 6.95
C ALA A 120 18.95 -1.53 5.75
N GLN A 121 19.52 -1.86 4.59
CA GLN A 121 18.79 -2.16 3.36
C GLN A 121 18.24 -3.59 3.34
N ALA A 122 19.03 -4.54 3.84
CA ALA A 122 18.63 -5.94 3.99
C ALA A 122 19.43 -6.63 5.12
N CYS A 123 18.86 -7.70 5.67
CA CYS A 123 19.46 -8.44 6.77
C CYS A 123 20.83 -9.02 6.36
N GLY A 124 21.89 -8.59 7.03
CA GLY A 124 23.25 -9.09 6.79
C GLY A 124 23.86 -8.68 5.45
N LEU A 125 23.34 -7.62 4.81
CA LEU A 125 23.86 -7.14 3.52
C LEU A 125 25.22 -6.47 3.66
N THR A 126 26.16 -6.90 2.81
CA THR A 126 27.53 -6.38 2.72
C THR A 126 27.88 -5.98 1.29
N GLU A 127 28.98 -5.26 1.11
CA GLU A 127 29.48 -4.84 -0.21
C GLU A 127 29.79 -6.02 -1.16
N HIS A 128 29.98 -7.22 -0.60
CA HIS A 128 30.24 -8.43 -1.37
C HIS A 128 28.97 -9.04 -1.99
N ASP A 129 27.78 -8.65 -1.52
CA ASP A 129 26.49 -9.19 -1.96
C ASP A 129 25.99 -8.47 -3.23
N VAL A 130 26.83 -8.41 -4.25
CA VAL A 130 26.64 -7.60 -5.47
C VAL A 130 25.29 -7.90 -6.15
N THR A 131 24.87 -9.16 -6.20
CA THR A 131 23.59 -9.54 -6.82
C THR A 131 22.39 -9.03 -6.02
N THR A 132 22.43 -9.11 -4.69
CA THR A 132 21.36 -8.58 -3.84
C THR A 132 21.27 -7.06 -3.95
N ILE A 133 22.42 -6.37 -3.97
CA ILE A 133 22.49 -4.92 -4.18
C ILE A 133 21.86 -4.54 -5.52
N LYS A 134 22.21 -5.26 -6.60
CA LYS A 134 21.63 -5.04 -7.93
C LYS A 134 20.10 -5.17 -7.91
N LEU A 135 19.56 -6.23 -7.30
CA LEU A 135 18.12 -6.44 -7.19
C LEU A 135 17.42 -5.33 -6.39
N LEU A 136 18.05 -4.82 -5.33
CA LEU A 136 17.51 -3.71 -4.54
C LEU A 136 17.46 -2.42 -5.35
N ASN A 137 18.52 -2.12 -6.11
CA ASN A 137 18.56 -0.94 -6.98
C ASN A 137 17.51 -1.02 -8.09
N GLU A 138 17.40 -2.15 -8.80
CA GLU A 138 16.35 -2.35 -9.81
C GLU A 138 14.94 -2.24 -9.22
N THR A 139 14.76 -2.66 -7.96
CA THR A 139 13.48 -2.49 -7.26
C THR A 139 13.21 -1.02 -6.93
N ARG A 140 14.24 -0.24 -6.57
CA ARG A 140 14.10 1.20 -6.32
C ARG A 140 13.70 1.93 -7.60
N ASP A 141 14.39 1.66 -8.71
CA ASP A 141 14.06 2.21 -10.02
C ASP A 141 12.60 1.91 -10.40
N MET A 142 12.16 0.67 -10.16
CA MET A 142 10.77 0.27 -10.40
C MET A 142 9.77 1.02 -9.50
N LEU A 143 10.10 1.23 -8.22
CA LEU A 143 9.25 1.98 -7.27
C LEU A 143 9.20 3.49 -7.57
N GLU A 144 10.20 4.01 -8.29
CA GLU A 144 10.25 5.41 -8.73
C GLU A 144 9.65 5.60 -10.13
N SER A 145 9.29 4.52 -10.81
CA SER A 145 8.67 4.58 -12.13
C SER A 145 7.29 5.26 -12.12
N PRO A 146 6.93 5.99 -13.19
CA PRO A 146 5.61 6.60 -13.32
C PRO A 146 4.49 5.55 -13.39
N ASP A 147 4.78 4.36 -13.93
CA ASP A 147 3.84 3.24 -13.99
C ASP A 147 3.50 2.76 -12.58
N PHE A 148 4.51 2.59 -11.72
CA PHE A 148 4.28 2.23 -10.32
C PHE A 148 3.48 3.31 -9.59
N SER A 149 3.80 4.58 -9.80
CA SER A 149 3.04 5.70 -9.20
C SER A 149 1.57 5.66 -9.60
N THR A 150 1.27 5.40 -10.88
CA THR A 150 -0.10 5.31 -11.40
C THR A 150 -0.88 4.14 -10.80
N VAL A 151 -0.24 2.97 -10.69
CA VAL A 151 -0.83 1.78 -10.08
C VAL A 151 -1.07 2.00 -8.59
N LEU A 152 -0.12 2.63 -7.90
CA LEU A 152 -0.23 2.94 -6.47
C LEU A 152 -1.38 3.93 -6.21
N ASP A 153 -1.48 5.00 -7.00
CA ASP A 153 -2.59 5.95 -6.90
C ASP A 153 -3.95 5.28 -7.12
N THR A 154 -4.06 4.43 -8.14
CA THR A 154 -5.28 3.65 -8.42
C THR A 154 -5.66 2.76 -7.23
N CYS A 155 -4.68 2.08 -6.63
CA CYS A 155 -4.90 1.26 -5.44
C CYS A 155 -5.36 2.09 -4.24
N LEU A 156 -4.73 3.24 -4.00
CA LEU A 156 -5.07 4.13 -2.90
C LEU A 156 -6.47 4.71 -3.08
N SER A 157 -6.80 5.22 -4.27
CA SER A 157 -8.12 5.74 -4.61
C SER A 157 -9.21 4.69 -4.35
N ARG A 158 -9.03 3.46 -4.83
CA ARG A 158 -9.96 2.37 -4.57
C ARG A 158 -10.06 1.99 -3.10
N ALA A 159 -8.95 2.00 -2.37
CA ALA A 159 -8.91 1.77 -0.93
C ALA A 159 -9.71 2.82 -0.14
N PHE A 160 -9.56 4.10 -0.47
CA PHE A 160 -10.31 5.18 0.18
C PHE A 160 -11.80 5.14 -0.18
N SER A 161 -12.16 4.87 -1.43
CA SER A 161 -13.57 4.67 -1.82
C SER A 161 -14.22 3.52 -1.04
N ARG A 162 -13.53 2.38 -0.90
CA ARG A 162 -14.04 1.25 -0.10
C ARG A 162 -14.15 1.56 1.39
N PHE A 163 -13.21 2.33 1.92
CA PHE A 163 -13.31 2.80 3.29
C PHE A 163 -14.55 3.68 3.49
N LEU A 164 -14.81 4.62 2.57
CA LEU A 164 -15.99 5.46 2.60
C LEU A 164 -17.28 4.66 2.43
N ASP A 165 -17.33 3.67 1.53
CA ASP A 165 -18.47 2.75 1.38
C ASP A 165 -18.85 2.09 2.71
N ASN A 166 -17.86 1.59 3.44
CA ASN A 166 -18.08 0.94 4.74
C ASN A 166 -18.52 1.92 5.82
N VAL A 167 -18.04 3.17 5.78
CA VAL A 167 -18.41 4.20 6.74
C VAL A 167 -19.82 4.75 6.42
N ALA A 168 -20.20 4.80 5.15
CA ALA A 168 -21.50 5.28 4.68
C ALA A 168 -22.68 4.53 5.32
N GLU A 169 -22.49 3.28 5.72
CA GLU A 169 -23.52 2.49 6.40
C GLU A 169 -24.01 3.11 7.70
N PHE A 170 -23.14 3.87 8.37
CA PHE A 170 -23.45 4.55 9.62
C PHE A 170 -24.07 5.94 9.43
N PHE A 171 -24.05 6.45 8.19
CA PHE A 171 -24.70 7.71 7.78
C PHE A 171 -26.10 7.45 7.18
N ARG A 172 -26.79 6.41 7.65
CA ARG A 172 -28.17 6.09 7.26
C ARG A 172 -29.13 6.44 8.39
N ALA A 173 -30.35 6.84 8.03
CA ALA A 173 -31.40 7.08 9.01
C ALA A 173 -31.74 5.76 9.71
N PRO A 174 -32.10 5.76 11.01
CA PRO A 174 -32.58 4.56 11.68
C PRO A 174 -33.79 3.99 10.92
N GLU A 175 -33.73 2.74 10.49
CA GLU A 175 -34.90 2.01 9.99
C GLU A 175 -35.87 1.78 11.17
N GLY A 176 -36.75 2.76 11.41
CA GLY A 176 -37.64 2.71 12.56
C GLY A 176 -38.53 3.93 12.71
N ASP A 177 -39.38 4.20 11.71
CA ASP A 177 -40.82 4.48 11.87
C ASP A 177 -41.47 4.67 10.49
N SER A 178 -41.67 3.57 9.74
CA SER A 178 -42.45 3.61 8.49
C SER A 178 -43.94 3.66 8.82
N GLY A 179 -44.48 4.87 9.03
CA GLY A 179 -45.87 5.16 8.72
C GLY A 179 -46.10 5.05 7.20
N PRO A 180 -47.34 4.74 6.73
CA PRO A 180 -47.60 4.44 5.32
C PRO A 180 -47.63 5.73 4.48
N SER A 181 -46.47 6.28 4.17
CA SER A 181 -46.32 7.32 3.15
C SER A 181 -44.88 7.34 2.61
N ASP A 182 -44.47 6.22 2.03
CA ASP A 182 -43.21 6.13 1.31
C ASP A 182 -43.33 6.83 -0.06
N THR A 183 -42.89 8.09 -0.11
CA THR A 183 -42.31 8.63 -1.34
C THR A 183 -40.89 8.08 -1.49
N PRO A 184 -40.58 7.33 -2.57
CA PRO A 184 -39.23 6.83 -2.82
C PRO A 184 -38.36 8.00 -3.27
N GLY A 185 -37.65 8.64 -2.36
CA GLY A 185 -36.77 9.76 -2.75
C GLY A 185 -36.11 10.59 -1.64
N SER A 186 -36.44 10.39 -0.36
CA SER A 186 -35.77 11.15 0.70
C SER A 186 -34.48 10.46 1.15
N LEU A 187 -33.46 10.51 0.29
CA LEU A 187 -32.06 10.28 0.69
C LEU A 187 -31.67 11.44 1.63
N SER A 188 -32.16 11.40 2.86
CA SER A 188 -31.77 12.37 3.88
C SER A 188 -30.26 12.29 4.05
N HIS A 189 -29.57 13.39 3.79
CA HIS A 189 -28.12 13.52 3.99
C HIS A 189 -27.84 13.52 5.49
N VAL A 190 -27.82 12.33 6.10
CA VAL A 190 -27.60 12.18 7.54
C VAL A 190 -26.21 12.69 7.84
N SER A 191 -26.11 13.52 8.87
CA SER A 191 -24.84 14.07 9.34
C SER A 191 -24.64 13.68 10.81
N LEU A 192 -23.40 13.42 11.19
CA LEU A 192 -23.05 12.93 12.52
C LEU A 192 -22.07 13.90 13.20
N PRO A 193 -22.19 14.14 14.51
CA PRO A 193 -21.14 14.82 15.26
C PRO A 193 -19.81 14.07 15.14
N LEU A 194 -18.69 14.78 15.00
CA LEU A 194 -17.34 14.19 14.90
C LEU A 194 -17.05 13.20 16.03
N ALA A 195 -17.51 13.47 17.26
CA ALA A 195 -17.40 12.55 18.39
C ALA A 195 -18.00 11.15 18.13
N LYS A 196 -19.04 11.04 17.29
CA LYS A 196 -19.65 9.77 16.88
C LYS A 196 -18.95 9.15 15.68
N ILE A 197 -18.31 9.95 14.83
CA ILE A 197 -17.55 9.47 13.67
C ILE A 197 -16.25 8.77 14.10
N ILE A 198 -15.57 9.30 15.12
CA ILE A 198 -14.32 8.73 15.66
C ILE A 198 -14.40 7.21 15.93
N PRO A 199 -15.37 6.69 16.71
CA PRO A 199 -15.45 5.25 16.95
C PRO A 199 -15.80 4.44 15.70
N ILE A 200 -16.55 5.00 14.75
CA ILE A 200 -16.86 4.35 13.46
C ILE A 200 -15.58 4.16 12.65
N VAL A 201 -14.81 5.23 12.46
CA VAL A 201 -13.52 5.21 11.76
C VAL A 201 -12.53 4.28 12.46
N ASN A 202 -12.48 4.32 13.80
CA ASN A 202 -11.62 3.43 14.58
C ASN A 202 -11.98 1.96 14.36
N GLY A 203 -13.27 1.62 14.22
CA GLY A 203 -13.74 0.26 13.95
C GLY A 203 -13.32 -0.32 12.60
N GLN A 204 -13.02 0.54 11.60
CA GLN A 204 -12.64 0.09 10.25
C GLN A 204 -11.32 -0.71 10.21
N ILE A 205 -10.49 -0.60 11.25
CA ILE A 205 -9.29 -1.44 11.42
C ILE A 205 -9.59 -2.93 11.29
N HIS A 206 -10.70 -3.40 11.86
CA HIS A 206 -11.00 -4.83 11.86
C HIS A 206 -11.44 -5.34 10.49
N SER A 207 -12.05 -4.47 9.67
CA SER A 207 -12.49 -4.81 8.31
C SER A 207 -11.34 -4.77 7.31
N ILE A 208 -10.60 -3.65 7.29
CA ILE A 208 -9.46 -3.44 6.36
C ILE A 208 -8.38 -4.51 6.57
N CYS A 209 -8.17 -4.86 7.84
CA CYS A 209 -7.06 -5.64 8.31
C CYS A 209 -7.50 -7.01 8.86
N SER A 210 -8.59 -7.61 8.38
CA SER A 210 -8.99 -8.97 8.79
C SER A 210 -8.04 -10.05 8.27
N GLU A 211 -7.90 -11.17 9.00
CA GLU A 211 -7.07 -12.33 8.64
C GLU A 211 -7.73 -13.28 7.63
N ILE A 212 -9.07 -13.33 7.62
CA ILE A 212 -9.88 -14.00 6.58
C ILE A 212 -9.87 -13.03 5.41
N PRO A 213 -9.62 -13.47 4.15
CA PRO A 213 -9.22 -12.54 3.10
C PRO A 213 -10.25 -11.43 3.00
N SER A 214 -9.88 -10.25 3.51
CA SER A 214 -10.83 -9.16 3.63
C SER A 214 -11.23 -8.81 2.22
N HIS A 215 -12.53 -8.62 1.98
CA HIS A 215 -13.01 -8.17 0.67
C HIS A 215 -12.23 -6.93 0.21
N PHE A 216 -11.77 -6.11 1.16
CA PHE A 216 -10.84 -5.02 0.93
C PHE A 216 -9.50 -5.42 0.28
N VAL A 217 -8.76 -6.36 0.87
CA VAL A 217 -7.48 -6.84 0.33
C VAL A 217 -7.70 -7.61 -0.98
N GLN A 218 -8.76 -8.42 -1.08
CA GLN A 218 -9.11 -9.11 -2.32
C GLN A 218 -9.43 -8.12 -3.45
N ASP A 219 -10.20 -7.08 -3.17
CA ASP A 219 -10.56 -6.04 -4.15
C ASP A 219 -9.32 -5.33 -4.70
N LEU A 220 -8.31 -5.10 -3.86
CA LEU A 220 -7.02 -4.53 -4.29
C LEU A 220 -6.18 -5.53 -5.09
N LEU A 221 -6.24 -6.82 -4.75
CA LEU A 221 -5.52 -7.87 -5.48
C LEU A 221 -6.14 -8.19 -6.85
N MET A 222 -7.42 -7.88 -7.03
CA MET A 222 -8.16 -8.13 -8.27
C MET A 222 -8.12 -6.96 -9.26
N VAL A 223 -7.57 -5.80 -8.87
CA VAL A 223 -7.35 -4.64 -9.75
C VAL A 223 -6.54 -5.06 -10.98
N GLU A 224 -7.08 -4.83 -12.18
CA GLU A 224 -6.45 -5.22 -13.45
C GLU A 224 -5.10 -4.51 -13.63
N GLN A 225 -5.02 -3.23 -13.31
CA GLN A 225 -3.79 -2.44 -13.37
C GLN A 225 -2.66 -3.05 -12.53
N VAL A 226 -2.98 -3.68 -11.40
CA VAL A 226 -1.99 -4.37 -10.55
C VAL A 226 -1.52 -5.67 -11.22
N LYS A 227 -2.39 -6.37 -11.94
CA LYS A 227 -2.05 -7.61 -12.67
C LYS A 227 -1.21 -7.29 -13.90
N ASP A 228 -1.57 -6.26 -14.65
CA ASP A 228 -0.85 -5.82 -15.85
C ASP A 228 0.54 -5.31 -15.49
N PHE A 229 0.63 -4.46 -14.47
CA PHE A 229 1.93 -4.01 -13.96
C PHE A 229 2.78 -5.19 -13.46
N ALA A 230 2.18 -6.14 -12.75
CA ALA A 230 2.87 -7.35 -12.31
C ALA A 230 3.41 -8.18 -13.49
N ALA A 231 2.66 -8.28 -14.59
CA ALA A 231 3.07 -8.98 -15.80
C ALA A 231 4.21 -8.24 -16.50
N ASN A 232 4.13 -6.92 -16.64
CA ASN A 232 5.17 -6.09 -17.25
C ASN A 232 6.48 -6.17 -16.47
N VAL A 233 6.41 -6.15 -15.13
CA VAL A 233 7.57 -6.37 -14.26
C VAL A 233 8.17 -7.74 -14.52
N TYR A 234 7.35 -8.80 -14.49
CA TYR A 234 7.85 -10.16 -14.74
C TYR A 234 8.50 -10.28 -16.12
N GLU A 235 7.90 -9.75 -17.18
CA GLU A 235 8.45 -9.76 -18.54
C GLU A 235 9.79 -9.01 -18.63
N THR A 236 9.89 -7.85 -17.98
CA THR A 236 11.11 -7.03 -17.95
C THR A 236 12.27 -7.79 -17.32
N PHE A 237 12.02 -8.52 -16.22
CA PHE A 237 13.06 -9.27 -15.50
C PHE A 237 13.21 -10.73 -15.93
N SER A 238 12.38 -11.22 -16.88
CA SER A 238 12.49 -12.57 -17.45
C SER A 238 13.00 -12.59 -18.88
N SER A 239 13.03 -11.43 -19.55
CA SER A 239 13.70 -11.24 -20.83
C SER A 239 15.22 -11.20 -20.62
N PRO A 240 16.04 -11.95 -21.41
CA PRO A 240 17.47 -11.76 -21.41
C PRO A 240 17.77 -10.31 -21.76
N GLN A 241 18.38 -9.55 -20.85
CA GLN A 241 18.89 -8.22 -21.19
C GLN A 241 19.88 -8.42 -22.34
N GLU A 242 19.50 -8.06 -23.57
CA GLU A 242 20.49 -7.80 -24.61
C GLU A 242 21.40 -6.73 -24.02
N LEU A 243 22.63 -7.14 -23.68
CA LEU A 243 23.73 -6.26 -23.31
C LEU A 243 23.81 -5.14 -24.35
N GLN A 244 23.16 -4.00 -24.07
CA GLN A 244 23.38 -2.80 -24.85
C GLN A 244 24.84 -2.40 -24.62
N LYS A 245 25.59 -2.52 -25.71
CA LYS A 245 26.99 -2.12 -25.89
C LYS A 245 27.23 -0.66 -25.51
#